data_AF-A0A7R8X0Y6-F1
#
_entry.id   AF-A0A7R8X0Y6-F1
#
_cell.length_a   1.000
_cell.length_b   1.000
_cell.length_c   1.000
_cell.angle_alpha   90.00
_cell.angle_beta   90.00
_cell.angle_gamma   90.00
#
_symmetry.space_group_name_H-M   'P 1'
#
loop_
_entity.id
_entity.type
_entity.pdbx_description
1 polymer ?
#
loop_
_entity_poly.entity_id
_entity_poly.type
_entity_poly.pdbx_seq_one_letter_code
_entity_poly.pdbx_strand_id
1 'polypeptide(L)'
;MALLRTFTMMLGELDFLGTFVQPYWGAGACGIQLPFRAPTFFFLVVFILFMPILLMNLLIGLAVGDIESVRRNAQLKRIAMQVELHSELERKLPRCFIAKVDKSHVVEYPNARNVCTTGILSWLLCGFRPMENKDGGEQWNPPEQLVLEELGKQKWRLRKLAGAIEDQTQLIRLIVQKMEIRTEADDCDEGRRDEEKKNQDSGDSRWKEQRMRMKLRSSSVCRSLNL
;
A
#
# COMPACT_ATOMS: atom_id res chain seq x y z
N MET A 1 19.32 -31.94 29.17
CA MET A 1 18.56 -31.05 30.09
C MET A 1 18.88 -29.57 29.90
N ALA A 2 20.13 -29.16 29.64
CA ALA A 2 20.49 -27.74 29.49
C ALA A 2 19.73 -27.01 28.36
N LEU A 3 19.65 -27.58 27.15
CA LEU A 3 18.95 -26.95 26.01
C LEU A 3 17.45 -26.77 26.25
N LEU A 4 16.81 -27.77 26.86
CA LEU A 4 15.39 -27.69 27.22
C LEU A 4 15.16 -26.60 28.27
N ARG A 5 16.05 -26.50 29.28
CA ARG A 5 16.00 -25.46 30.32
C ARG A 5 16.22 -24.06 29.74
N THR A 6 17.11 -23.91 28.74
CA THR A 6 17.26 -22.63 28.05
C THR A 6 16.03 -22.29 27.21
N PHE A 7 15.36 -23.29 26.62
CA PHE A 7 14.12 -23.07 25.87
C PHE A 7 12.95 -22.64 26.78
N THR A 8 12.79 -23.25 27.95
CA THR A 8 11.79 -22.80 28.94
C THR A 8 12.13 -21.41 29.47
N MET A 9 13.42 -21.09 29.67
CA MET A 9 13.86 -19.74 30.02
C MET A 9 13.58 -18.71 28.92
N MET A 10 13.57 -19.10 27.64
CA MET A 10 13.16 -18.21 26.54
C MET A 10 11.68 -17.84 26.59
N LEU A 11 10.82 -18.74 27.09
CA LEU A 11 9.38 -18.48 27.29
C LEU A 11 9.09 -17.50 28.44
N GLY A 12 10.12 -17.10 29.21
CA GLY A 12 10.02 -16.17 30.34
C GLY A 12 10.09 -16.85 31.71
N GLU A 13 10.18 -18.18 31.76
CA GLU A 13 10.31 -18.93 33.01
C GLU A 13 11.77 -18.94 33.49
N LEU A 14 12.20 -17.86 34.15
CA LEU A 14 13.52 -17.75 34.77
C LEU A 14 13.47 -18.09 36.26
N ASP A 15 13.84 -19.32 36.63
CA ASP A 15 14.06 -19.68 38.04
C ASP A 15 15.41 -19.15 38.54
N PHE A 16 15.47 -17.85 38.82
CA PHE A 16 16.67 -17.15 39.30
C PHE A 16 17.14 -17.68 40.67
N LEU A 17 16.19 -18.03 41.53
CA LEU A 17 16.44 -18.33 42.93
C LEU A 17 17.05 -19.73 43.12
N GLY A 18 16.48 -20.74 42.45
CA GLY A 18 17.01 -22.11 42.51
C GLY A 18 18.26 -22.33 41.66
N THR A 19 18.38 -21.63 40.52
CA THR A 19 19.45 -21.90 39.53
C THR A 19 20.73 -21.10 39.78
N PHE A 20 20.62 -19.84 40.21
CA PHE A 20 21.76 -18.91 40.28
C PHE A 20 22.06 -18.42 41.70
N VAL A 21 21.04 -18.20 42.53
CA VAL A 21 21.15 -17.69 43.91
C VAL A 21 21.56 -18.81 44.89
N GLN A 22 20.84 -19.93 44.95
CA GLN A 22 21.15 -21.01 45.89
C GLN A 22 22.60 -21.55 45.83
N PRO A 23 23.21 -21.75 44.64
CA PRO A 23 24.62 -22.15 44.54
C PRO A 23 25.61 -20.98 44.74
N TYR A 24 25.15 -19.72 44.80
CA TYR A 24 25.97 -18.55 45.17
C TYR A 24 26.23 -18.49 46.68
N TRP A 25 25.21 -18.74 47.51
CA TRP A 25 25.31 -18.74 48.96
C TRP A 25 25.78 -20.08 49.56
N GLY A 26 25.96 -21.12 48.74
CA GLY A 26 26.46 -22.43 49.19
C GLY A 26 25.46 -23.23 50.03
N ALA A 27 24.18 -22.88 50.00
CA ALA A 27 23.12 -23.47 50.82
C ALA A 27 22.46 -24.72 50.20
N GLY A 28 23.03 -25.27 49.12
CA GLY A 28 22.52 -26.46 48.44
C GLY A 28 23.16 -27.74 48.96
N ALA A 29 22.34 -28.76 49.27
CA ALA A 29 22.75 -30.09 49.74
C ALA A 29 23.53 -30.95 48.69
N CYS A 30 23.89 -30.37 47.55
CA CYS A 30 24.61 -31.04 46.47
C CYS A 30 25.69 -30.07 46.00
N GLY A 31 26.98 -30.45 46.14
CA GLY A 31 28.18 -29.61 46.03
C GLY A 31 28.47 -28.96 44.66
N ILE A 32 27.47 -28.39 44.01
CA ILE A 32 27.58 -27.66 42.75
C ILE A 32 27.86 -26.19 43.09
N GLN A 33 29.14 -25.86 43.24
CA GLN A 33 29.60 -24.47 43.29
C GLN A 33 29.72 -23.92 41.87
N LEU A 34 29.31 -22.66 41.64
CA LEU A 34 29.62 -21.98 40.37
C LEU A 34 31.11 -21.66 40.32
N PRO A 35 31.91 -22.31 39.45
CA PRO A 35 33.37 -22.08 39.39
C PRO A 35 33.71 -20.67 38.90
N PHE A 36 32.85 -20.07 38.07
CA PHE A 36 33.06 -18.74 37.50
C PHE A 36 31.88 -17.80 37.82
N ARG A 37 32.00 -17.04 38.90
CA ARG A 37 30.92 -16.18 39.43
C ARG A 37 30.66 -14.94 38.56
N ALA A 38 31.71 -14.14 38.29
CA ALA A 38 31.58 -12.89 37.52
C ALA A 38 31.08 -13.07 36.07
N PRO A 39 31.66 -13.96 35.24
CA PRO A 39 31.21 -14.10 33.85
C PRO A 39 29.81 -14.72 33.75
N THR A 40 29.39 -15.56 34.71
CA THR A 40 28.05 -16.16 34.70
C THR A 40 26.96 -15.11 34.88
N PHE A 41 27.14 -14.16 35.81
CA PHE A 41 26.21 -13.03 35.96
C PHE A 41 26.22 -12.10 34.74
N PHE A 42 27.38 -11.86 34.13
CA PHE A 42 27.47 -11.09 32.90
C PHE A 42 26.68 -11.75 31.76
N PHE A 43 26.90 -13.04 31.50
CA PHE A 43 26.14 -13.79 30.49
C PHE A 43 24.66 -13.89 30.82
N LEU A 44 24.27 -13.95 32.10
CA LEU A 44 22.87 -13.94 32.53
C LEU A 44 22.16 -12.61 32.19
N VAL A 45 22.79 -11.47 32.46
CA VAL A 45 22.23 -10.15 32.11
C VAL A 45 22.08 -10.00 30.60
N VAL A 46 23.11 -10.38 29.85
CA VAL A 46 23.06 -10.38 28.38
C VAL A 46 21.95 -11.32 27.89
N PHE A 47 21.84 -12.52 28.45
CA PHE A 47 20.82 -13.50 28.06
C PHE A 47 19.40 -12.97 28.31
N ILE A 48 19.12 -12.37 29.48
CA ILE A 48 17.81 -11.78 29.82
C ILE A 48 17.45 -10.64 28.85
N LEU A 49 18.42 -9.82 28.45
CA LEU A 49 18.19 -8.73 27.52
C LEU A 49 17.88 -9.25 26.10
N PHE A 50 18.69 -10.19 25.59
CA PHE A 50 18.54 -10.65 24.21
C PHE A 50 17.36 -11.62 24.00
N MET A 51 17.15 -12.58 24.91
CA MET A 51 16.21 -13.68 24.66
C MET A 51 14.78 -13.36 25.10
N PRO A 52 14.44 -13.24 26.39
CA PRO A 52 13.05 -13.00 26.77
C PRO A 52 12.56 -11.59 26.46
N ILE A 53 13.43 -10.58 26.31
CA ILE A 53 13.01 -9.19 26.05
C ILE A 53 13.07 -8.86 24.56
N LEU A 54 14.26 -8.86 23.94
CA LEU A 54 14.39 -8.46 22.53
C LEU A 54 13.75 -9.46 21.57
N LEU A 55 14.00 -10.77 21.74
CA LEU A 55 13.49 -11.78 20.82
C LEU A 55 11.95 -11.88 20.91
N MET A 56 11.37 -11.90 22.11
CA MET A 56 9.90 -11.92 22.25
C MET A 56 9.23 -10.69 21.66
N ASN A 57 9.75 -9.49 21.94
CA ASN A 57 9.18 -8.26 21.38
C ASN A 57 9.32 -8.20 19.86
N LEU A 58 10.41 -8.74 19.30
CA LEU A 58 10.59 -8.84 17.85
C LEU A 58 9.59 -9.84 17.24
N LEU A 59 9.44 -11.03 17.81
CA LEU A 59 8.50 -12.04 17.29
C LEU A 59 7.05 -11.55 17.36
N ILE A 60 6.68 -10.90 18.47
CA ILE A 60 5.35 -10.28 18.59
C ILE A 60 5.21 -9.14 17.58
N GLY A 61 6.22 -8.29 17.42
CA GLY A 61 6.20 -7.19 16.45
C GLY A 61 6.04 -7.67 15.00
N LEU A 62 6.74 -8.74 14.62
CA LEU A 62 6.61 -9.37 13.30
C LEU A 62 5.23 -10.00 13.12
N ALA A 63 4.75 -10.76 14.11
CA ALA A 63 3.43 -11.37 14.06
C ALA A 63 2.30 -10.32 13.97
N VAL A 64 2.43 -9.19 14.67
CA VAL A 64 1.47 -8.08 14.63
C VAL A 64 1.57 -7.31 13.30
N GLY A 65 2.77 -7.18 12.72
CA GLY A 65 2.93 -6.63 11.37
C GLY A 65 2.26 -7.51 10.31
N ASP A 66 2.47 -8.83 10.41
CA ASP A 66 1.90 -9.82 9.51
C ASP A 66 0.37 -9.85 9.63
N ILE A 67 -0.17 -9.89 10.86
CA ILE A 67 -1.62 -9.96 11.07
C ILE A 67 -2.35 -8.71 10.55
N GLU A 68 -1.74 -7.53 10.65
CA GLU A 68 -2.33 -6.28 10.16
C GLU A 68 -2.45 -6.28 8.63
N SER A 69 -1.44 -6.80 7.92
CA SER A 69 -1.50 -6.94 6.46
C SER A 69 -2.53 -7.98 6.00
N VAL A 70 -2.65 -9.08 6.75
CA VAL A 70 -3.63 -10.15 6.49
C VAL A 70 -5.04 -9.64 6.78
N ARG A 71 -5.25 -8.91 7.88
CA ARG A 71 -6.55 -8.35 8.26
C ARG A 71 -7.09 -7.40 7.20
N ARG A 72 -6.26 -6.51 6.66
CA ARG A 72 -6.63 -5.57 5.58
C ARG A 72 -7.13 -6.27 4.31
N ASN A 73 -6.61 -7.47 4.03
CA ASN A 73 -6.97 -8.24 2.84
C ASN A 73 -7.91 -9.42 3.15
N ALA A 74 -8.27 -9.65 4.41
CA ALA A 74 -8.97 -10.87 4.84
C ALA A 74 -10.36 -10.98 4.22
N GLN A 75 -11.09 -9.86 4.09
CA GLN A 75 -12.42 -9.86 3.48
C GLN A 75 -12.36 -10.27 2.00
N LEU A 76 -11.46 -9.67 1.22
CA LEU A 76 -11.28 -10.04 -0.19
C LEU A 76 -10.77 -11.47 -0.33
N LYS A 77 -9.78 -11.87 0.48
CA LYS A 77 -9.23 -13.23 0.50
C LYS A 77 -10.31 -14.28 0.83
N ARG A 78 -11.23 -13.95 1.74
CA ARG A 78 -12.36 -14.82 2.09
C ARG A 78 -13.29 -15.06 0.89
N ILE A 79 -13.65 -14.00 0.18
CA ILE A 79 -14.52 -14.09 -1.02
C ILE A 79 -13.77 -14.82 -2.14
N ALA A 80 -12.50 -14.48 -2.38
CA ALA A 80 -11.68 -15.12 -3.40
C ALA A 80 -11.58 -16.64 -3.16
N MET A 81 -11.35 -17.07 -1.91
CA MET A 81 -11.29 -18.48 -1.55
C MET A 81 -12.62 -19.22 -1.79
N GLN A 82 -13.76 -18.55 -1.55
CA GLN A 82 -15.08 -19.12 -1.86
C GLN A 82 -15.30 -19.28 -3.37
N VAL A 83 -14.92 -18.27 -4.15
CA VAL A 83 -15.01 -18.32 -5.62
C VAL A 83 -14.08 -19.38 -6.20
N GLU A 84 -12.86 -19.49 -5.68
CA GLU A 84 -11.90 -20.52 -6.07
C GLU A 84 -12.44 -21.92 -5.77
N LEU A 85 -12.95 -22.14 -4.55
CA LEU A 85 -13.59 -23.41 -4.19
C LEU A 85 -14.78 -23.74 -5.10
N HIS A 86 -15.64 -22.75 -5.38
CA HIS A 86 -16.79 -22.95 -6.26
C HIS A 86 -16.36 -23.30 -7.68
N SER A 87 -15.36 -22.59 -8.22
CA SER A 87 -14.83 -22.83 -9.56
C SER A 87 -14.15 -24.20 -9.67
N GLU A 88 -13.36 -24.60 -8.68
CA GLU A 88 -12.76 -25.94 -8.65
C GLU A 88 -13.82 -27.05 -8.58
N LEU A 89 -14.88 -26.83 -7.78
CA LEU A 89 -15.98 -27.77 -7.63
C LEU A 89 -16.77 -27.89 -8.94
N GLU A 90 -17.09 -26.78 -9.59
CA GLU A 90 -17.76 -26.75 -10.91
C GLU A 90 -16.94 -27.49 -11.96
N ARG A 91 -15.60 -27.32 -11.99
CA ARG A 91 -14.74 -28.03 -12.95
C ARG A 91 -14.73 -29.54 -12.75
N LYS A 92 -14.90 -30.01 -11.52
CA LYS A 92 -14.86 -31.44 -11.16
C LYS A 92 -16.23 -32.12 -11.23
N LEU A 93 -17.33 -31.36 -11.25
CA LEU A 93 -18.70 -31.91 -11.29
C LEU A 93 -19.16 -32.29 -12.71
N PRO A 94 -19.97 -33.36 -12.88
CA PRO A 94 -20.53 -33.72 -14.17
C PRO A 94 -21.54 -32.67 -14.66
N ARG A 95 -21.53 -32.35 -15.96
CA ARG A 95 -22.41 -31.33 -16.59
C ARG A 95 -23.91 -31.55 -16.31
N CYS A 96 -24.33 -32.80 -16.13
CA CYS A 96 -25.72 -33.14 -15.80
C CYS A 96 -26.19 -32.60 -14.43
N PHE A 97 -25.28 -32.46 -13.46
CA PHE A 97 -25.59 -31.91 -12.15
C PHE A 97 -25.66 -30.38 -12.19
N ILE A 98 -24.71 -29.74 -12.87
CA ILE A 98 -24.67 -28.29 -13.04
C ILE A 98 -25.95 -27.81 -13.74
N ALA A 99 -26.33 -28.45 -14.86
CA ALA A 99 -27.53 -28.10 -15.61
C ALA A 99 -28.85 -28.29 -14.83
N LYS A 100 -28.87 -29.16 -13.80
CA LYS A 100 -30.05 -29.38 -12.94
C LYS A 100 -30.11 -28.41 -11.76
N VAL A 101 -28.97 -27.89 -11.31
CA VAL A 101 -28.86 -27.07 -10.09
C VAL A 101 -28.79 -25.57 -10.42
N ASP A 102 -28.29 -25.21 -11.61
CA ASP A 102 -28.17 -23.84 -12.07
C ASP A 102 -29.54 -23.13 -12.14
N LYS A 103 -29.63 -21.97 -11.49
CA LYS A 103 -30.82 -21.12 -11.43
C LYS A 103 -30.37 -19.67 -11.60
N SER A 104 -30.81 -19.03 -12.69
CA SER A 104 -30.38 -17.67 -13.05
C SER A 104 -31.01 -16.55 -12.21
N HIS A 105 -32.11 -16.83 -11.50
CA HIS A 105 -32.80 -15.83 -10.69
C HIS A 105 -33.21 -16.41 -9.34
N VAL A 106 -32.94 -15.65 -8.27
CA VAL A 106 -33.36 -15.96 -6.90
C VAL A 106 -34.28 -14.83 -6.44
N VAL A 107 -35.51 -15.16 -6.04
CA VAL A 107 -36.46 -14.19 -5.45
C VAL A 107 -36.36 -14.32 -3.92
N GLU A 108 -35.85 -13.29 -3.25
CA GLU A 108 -35.80 -13.24 -1.79
C GLU A 108 -36.97 -12.41 -1.25
N TYR A 109 -37.67 -12.93 -0.24
CA TYR A 109 -38.75 -12.24 0.44
C TYR A 109 -38.28 -11.83 1.84
N PRO A 110 -37.91 -10.55 2.08
CA PRO A 110 -37.23 -10.13 3.31
C PRO A 110 -38.08 -10.27 4.59
N ASN A 111 -39.40 -10.34 4.46
CA ASN A 111 -40.33 -10.49 5.57
C ASN A 111 -41.06 -11.84 5.60
N ALA A 112 -40.69 -12.77 4.72
CA ALA A 112 -41.18 -14.14 4.81
C ALA A 112 -40.27 -14.91 5.77
N ARG A 113 -40.82 -15.37 6.91
CA ARG A 113 -40.12 -16.33 7.76
C ARG A 113 -40.04 -17.64 6.99
N ASN A 114 -38.86 -17.97 6.45
CA ASN A 114 -38.65 -19.22 5.74
C ASN A 114 -38.94 -20.39 6.67
N VAL A 115 -40.11 -21.02 6.50
CA VAL A 115 -40.48 -22.26 7.17
C VAL A 115 -39.76 -23.39 6.42
N CYS A 116 -39.09 -24.27 7.18
CA CYS A 116 -38.30 -25.43 6.76
C CYS A 116 -36.82 -25.11 6.43
N THR A 117 -35.84 -25.63 7.18
CA THR A 117 -35.70 -27.04 7.60
C THR A 117 -35.12 -27.16 9.02
N THR A 118 -35.95 -27.57 9.97
CA THR A 118 -35.52 -28.14 11.25
C THR A 118 -35.08 -29.57 11.02
N GLY A 119 -33.81 -29.77 10.69
CA GLY A 119 -33.23 -31.09 10.51
C GLY A 119 -31.76 -31.09 10.89
N ILE A 120 -31.26 -32.23 11.36
CA ILE A 120 -29.85 -32.47 11.70
C ILE A 120 -28.95 -32.12 10.49
N LEU A 121 -29.47 -32.29 9.27
CA LEU A 121 -28.82 -31.88 8.03
C LEU A 121 -28.68 -30.35 7.90
N SER A 122 -29.66 -29.57 8.38
CA SER A 122 -29.57 -28.11 8.44
C SER A 122 -28.53 -27.67 9.46
N TRP A 123 -28.42 -28.34 10.62
CA TRP A 123 -27.32 -28.11 11.56
C TRP A 123 -25.95 -28.39 10.93
N LEU A 124 -25.81 -29.54 10.26
CA LEU A 124 -24.54 -29.97 9.65
C LEU A 124 -24.15 -29.11 8.45
N LEU A 125 -25.11 -28.75 7.59
CA LEU A 125 -24.90 -27.80 6.50
C LEU A 125 -24.77 -26.36 6.98
N CYS A 126 -25.36 -25.98 8.12
CA CYS A 126 -25.16 -24.64 8.71
C CYS A 126 -23.73 -24.48 9.21
N GLY A 127 -23.10 -25.54 9.72
CA GLY A 127 -21.64 -25.55 9.98
C GLY A 127 -20.80 -25.38 8.71
N PHE A 128 -21.34 -25.73 7.55
CA PHE A 128 -20.72 -25.54 6.23
C PHE A 128 -21.20 -24.28 5.50
N ARG A 129 -22.23 -23.59 6.00
CA ARG A 129 -22.62 -22.31 5.45
C ARG A 129 -21.51 -21.34 5.83
N PRO A 130 -20.88 -20.66 4.85
CA PRO A 130 -20.01 -19.58 5.20
C PRO A 130 -20.84 -18.60 6.04
N MET A 131 -20.43 -18.40 7.30
CA MET A 131 -21.03 -17.43 8.21
C MET A 131 -21.07 -16.07 7.53
N GLU A 132 -22.14 -15.76 6.82
CA GLU A 132 -22.38 -14.42 6.33
C GLU A 132 -22.54 -13.58 7.59
N ASN A 133 -21.50 -12.82 7.92
CA ASN A 133 -21.57 -11.89 9.04
C ASN A 133 -22.66 -10.88 8.67
N LYS A 134 -23.85 -11.08 9.22
CA LYS A 134 -24.98 -10.13 9.19
C LYS A 134 -24.76 -8.96 10.14
N ASP A 135 -23.64 -8.95 10.84
CA ASP A 135 -23.13 -7.76 11.49
C ASP A 135 -22.61 -6.87 10.37
N GLY A 136 -23.17 -5.66 10.24
CA GLY A 136 -22.71 -4.62 9.34
C GLY A 136 -21.28 -4.21 9.69
N GLY A 137 -20.34 -5.12 9.42
CA GLY A 137 -18.93 -4.99 9.67
C GLY A 137 -18.45 -3.91 8.73
N GLU A 138 -18.27 -2.72 9.29
CA GLU A 138 -17.58 -1.62 8.66
C GLU A 138 -16.40 -2.19 7.89
N GLN A 139 -16.51 -2.14 6.56
CA GLN A 139 -15.41 -2.44 5.69
C GLN A 139 -14.28 -1.51 6.13
N TRP A 140 -13.29 -2.08 6.83
CA TRP A 140 -12.16 -1.31 7.35
C TRP A 140 -11.26 -0.99 6.16
N ASN A 141 -11.74 -0.11 5.30
CA ASN A 141 -10.94 0.56 4.30
C ASN A 141 -10.07 1.53 5.10
N PRO A 142 -8.74 1.34 5.12
CA PRO A 142 -7.86 2.33 5.70
C PRO A 142 -8.19 3.68 5.07
N PRO A 143 -8.27 4.78 5.84
CA PRO A 143 -8.60 6.10 5.31
C PRO A 143 -7.70 6.51 4.13
N GLU A 144 -6.49 5.95 4.07
CA GLU A 144 -5.53 6.09 2.98
C GLU A 144 -6.08 5.64 1.60
N GLN A 145 -6.87 4.57 1.52
CA GLN A 145 -7.40 4.06 0.25
C GLN A 145 -8.45 5.00 -0.35
N LEU A 146 -9.32 5.54 0.50
CA LEU A 146 -10.32 6.54 0.10
C LEU A 146 -9.65 7.82 -0.40
N VAL A 147 -8.64 8.30 0.33
CA VAL A 147 -7.88 9.50 -0.06
C VAL A 147 -7.15 9.27 -1.39
N LEU A 148 -6.57 8.09 -1.61
CA LEU A 148 -5.89 7.77 -2.87
C LEU A 148 -6.84 7.78 -4.07
N GLU A 149 -8.06 7.26 -3.90
CA GLU A 149 -9.08 7.28 -4.95
C GLU A 149 -9.51 8.72 -5.29
N GLU A 150 -9.75 9.55 -4.26
CA GLU A 150 -10.10 10.96 -4.44
C GLU A 150 -8.97 11.76 -5.11
N LEU A 151 -7.71 11.49 -4.75
CA LEU A 151 -6.55 12.06 -5.45
C LEU A 151 -6.47 11.61 -6.91
N GLY A 152 -6.84 10.35 -7.21
CA GLY A 152 -6.95 9.84 -8.58
C GLY A 152 -7.97 10.62 -9.41
N LYS A 153 -9.16 10.86 -8.84
CA LYS A 153 -10.21 11.67 -9.46
C LYS A 153 -9.75 13.11 -9.69
N GLN A 154 -9.11 13.72 -8.69
CA GLN A 154 -8.55 15.06 -8.80
C GLN A 154 -7.46 15.17 -9.88
N LYS A 155 -6.57 14.18 -9.96
CA LYS A 155 -5.53 14.11 -11.01
C LYS A 155 -6.14 14.06 -12.41
N TRP A 156 -7.22 13.32 -12.59
CA TRP A 156 -7.91 13.25 -13.89
C TRP A 156 -8.57 14.58 -14.25
N ARG A 157 -9.23 15.23 -13.28
CA ARG A 157 -9.80 16.57 -13.47
C ARG A 157 -8.73 17.61 -13.81
N LEU A 158 -7.58 17.57 -13.14
CA LEU A 158 -6.46 18.47 -13.40
C LEU A 158 -5.88 18.26 -14.81
N ARG A 159 -5.76 17.01 -15.26
CA ARG A 159 -5.33 16.70 -16.64
C ARG A 159 -6.30 17.25 -17.68
N LYS A 160 -7.61 17.14 -17.44
CA LYS A 160 -8.63 17.72 -18.33
C LYS A 160 -8.54 19.25 -18.39
N LEU A 161 -8.35 19.90 -17.24
CA LEU A 161 -8.15 21.34 -17.15
C LEU A 161 -6.86 21.79 -17.85
N ALA A 162 -5.76 21.04 -17.67
CA ALA A 162 -4.49 21.34 -18.32
C ALA A 162 -4.62 21.29 -19.85
N GLY A 163 -5.30 20.27 -20.41
CA GLY A 163 -5.56 20.20 -21.85
C GLY A 163 -6.43 21.36 -22.36
N ALA A 164 -7.49 21.71 -21.64
CA ALA A 164 -8.33 22.85 -22.01
C ALA A 164 -7.57 24.19 -22.00
N ILE A 165 -6.63 24.37 -21.06
CA ILE A 165 -5.78 25.57 -20.99
C ILE A 165 -4.81 25.62 -22.18
N GLU A 166 -4.25 24.48 -22.61
CA GLU A 166 -3.41 24.42 -23.81
C GLU A 166 -4.19 24.79 -25.07
N ASP A 167 -5.42 24.28 -25.22
CA ASP A 167 -6.31 24.61 -26.34
C ASP A 167 -6.67 26.10 -26.34
N GLN A 168 -7.03 26.66 -25.18
CA GLN A 168 -7.30 28.11 -25.03
C GLN A 168 -6.06 28.94 -25.38
N THR A 169 -4.88 28.50 -24.96
CA THR A 169 -3.61 29.19 -25.27
C THR A 169 -3.32 29.17 -26.77
N GLN A 170 -3.64 28.09 -27.47
CA GLN A 170 -3.55 28.02 -28.94
C GLN A 170 -4.56 28.94 -29.62
N LEU A 171 -5.82 28.94 -29.16
CA LEU A 171 -6.86 29.81 -29.71
C LEU A 171 -6.51 31.29 -29.53
N ILE A 172 -5.98 31.69 -28.38
CA ILE A 172 -5.51 33.07 -28.14
C ILE A 172 -4.38 33.45 -29.12
N ARG A 173 -3.43 32.55 -29.38
CA ARG A 173 -2.36 32.80 -30.38
C ARG A 173 -2.93 32.97 -31.78
N LEU A 174 -3.91 32.14 -32.15
CA LEU A 174 -4.59 32.27 -33.44
C LEU A 174 -5.36 33.58 -33.54
N ILE A 175 -6.05 34.02 -32.48
CA ILE A 175 -6.74 35.32 -32.45
C ILE A 175 -5.74 36.46 -32.63
N VAL A 176 -4.62 36.48 -31.90
CA VAL A 176 -3.60 37.54 -32.06
C VAL A 176 -2.99 37.54 -33.48
N GLN A 177 -2.86 36.38 -34.11
CA GLN A 177 -2.36 36.29 -35.48
C GLN A 177 -3.38 36.75 -36.53
N LYS A 178 -4.68 36.53 -36.29
CA LYS A 178 -5.79 36.84 -37.21
C LYS A 178 -6.39 38.21 -36.99
N MET A 179 -6.31 38.70 -35.76
CA MET A 179 -6.54 40.10 -35.44
C MET A 179 -5.34 40.80 -36.03
N GLU A 180 -5.52 41.35 -37.23
CA GLU A 180 -4.62 42.36 -37.76
C GLU A 180 -4.64 43.53 -36.77
N ILE A 181 -3.93 43.37 -35.65
CA ILE A 181 -3.44 44.50 -34.90
C ILE A 181 -2.45 45.11 -35.88
N ARG A 182 -2.96 46.02 -36.71
CA ARG A 182 -2.17 47.13 -37.21
C ARG A 182 -1.55 47.69 -35.94
N THR A 183 -0.29 47.38 -35.72
CA THR A 183 0.48 48.18 -34.78
C THR A 183 0.44 49.55 -35.41
N GLU A 184 -0.34 50.44 -34.81
CA GLU A 184 -0.45 51.86 -35.16
C GLU A 184 0.91 52.59 -35.20
N ALA A 185 1.99 51.87 -34.87
CA ALA A 185 3.38 52.23 -35.07
C ALA A 185 3.91 52.07 -36.52
N ASP A 186 3.19 51.44 -37.46
CA ASP A 186 3.62 51.30 -38.88
C ASP A 186 2.93 52.31 -39.82
N ASP A 187 1.88 53.01 -39.34
CA ASP A 187 1.13 54.04 -40.10
C ASP A 187 1.60 55.48 -39.79
N CYS A 188 2.71 55.65 -39.07
CA CYS A 188 3.29 56.98 -38.76
C CYS A 188 4.58 57.26 -39.53
N ASP A 189 4.44 58.17 -40.51
CA ASP A 189 5.37 59.22 -40.94
C ASP A 189 6.25 58.98 -42.18
N GLU A 190 5.64 59.16 -43.37
CA GLU A 190 6.35 59.69 -44.55
C GLU A 190 6.68 61.18 -44.31
N GLY A 191 7.67 61.43 -43.46
CA GLY A 191 8.21 62.75 -43.14
C GLY A 191 9.71 62.80 -43.42
N ARG A 192 10.09 63.50 -44.49
CA ARG A 192 11.46 63.60 -45.02
C ARG A 192 12.42 64.42 -44.12
N ARG A 193 13.67 63.93 -44.00
CA ARG A 193 14.97 64.52 -43.54
C ARG A 193 15.45 64.00 -42.18
N ASP A 194 16.71 63.65 -41.90
CA ASP A 194 18.00 63.58 -42.60
C ASP A 194 18.85 62.49 -41.88
N GLU A 195 19.97 62.08 -42.48
CA GLU A 195 20.92 61.07 -41.97
C GLU A 195 21.38 61.26 -40.51
N GLU A 196 21.29 60.22 -39.66
CA GLU A 196 22.43 59.76 -38.83
C GLU A 196 22.20 58.41 -38.08
N LYS A 197 23.01 57.42 -38.49
CA LYS A 197 23.76 56.42 -37.70
C LYS A 197 23.08 55.59 -36.58
N LYS A 198 23.08 54.27 -36.85
CA LYS A 198 23.70 53.17 -36.08
C LYS A 198 23.56 53.21 -34.54
N ASN A 199 22.89 52.18 -33.99
CA ASN A 199 23.52 51.09 -33.20
C ASN A 199 22.60 50.59 -32.06
N GLN A 200 21.62 49.71 -32.34
CA GLN A 200 20.94 48.99 -31.26
C GLN A 200 20.18 47.72 -31.74
N ASP A 201 20.88 46.67 -32.18
CA ASP A 201 20.22 45.36 -32.37
C ASP A 201 21.11 44.11 -32.12
N SER A 202 22.14 44.22 -31.28
CA SER A 202 23.01 43.06 -30.95
C SER A 202 22.55 42.26 -29.72
N GLY A 203 21.47 42.65 -29.04
CA GLY A 203 21.06 42.05 -27.77
C GLY A 203 20.13 40.84 -27.90
N ASP A 204 19.20 40.85 -28.87
CA ASP A 204 18.05 39.94 -28.86
C ASP A 204 18.32 38.57 -29.51
N SER A 205 19.32 38.48 -30.40
CA SER A 205 19.71 37.21 -31.04
C SER A 205 20.37 36.23 -30.06
N ARG A 206 21.14 36.73 -29.09
CA ARG A 206 21.89 35.90 -28.13
C ARG A 206 20.97 35.14 -27.15
N TRP A 207 19.86 35.74 -26.75
CA TRP A 207 18.88 35.13 -25.85
C TRP A 207 18.03 34.06 -26.54
N LYS A 208 17.72 34.27 -27.82
CA LYS A 208 16.98 33.29 -28.64
C LYS A 208 17.81 32.02 -28.87
N GLU A 209 19.13 32.16 -29.03
CA GLU A 209 20.02 31.04 -29.28
C GLU A 209 20.31 30.17 -28.04
N GLN A 210 20.40 30.77 -26.85
CA GLN A 210 20.51 30.01 -25.59
C GLN A 210 19.24 29.22 -25.26
N ARG A 211 18.06 29.77 -25.57
CA ARG A 211 16.77 29.10 -25.31
C ARG A 211 16.55 27.88 -26.22
N MET A 212 17.01 27.96 -27.47
CA MET A 212 16.98 26.82 -28.42
C MET A 212 17.90 25.68 -27.96
N ARG A 213 19.09 25.99 -27.44
CA ARG A 213 20.03 24.98 -26.93
C ARG A 213 19.51 24.22 -25.71
N MET A 214 18.75 24.86 -24.82
CA MET A 214 18.16 24.19 -23.66
C MET A 214 17.05 23.20 -24.05
N LYS A 215 16.24 23.52 -25.07
CA LYS A 215 15.18 22.65 -25.57
C LYS A 215 15.72 21.35 -26.19
N LEU A 216 16.78 21.45 -26.98
CA LEU A 216 17.43 20.28 -27.60
C LEU A 216 18.01 19.32 -26.55
N ARG A 217 18.58 19.85 -25.46
CA ARG A 217 19.14 19.06 -24.35
C ARG A 217 18.07 18.33 -23.54
N SER A 218 16.89 18.92 -23.36
CA SER A 218 15.76 18.25 -22.67
C SER A 218 15.17 17.11 -23.52
N SER A 219 15.14 17.26 -24.84
CA SER A 219 14.63 16.22 -25.75
C SER A 219 15.59 15.02 -25.90
N SER A 220 16.91 15.25 -25.81
CA SER A 220 17.90 14.15 -25.84
C SER A 220 17.91 13.33 -24.55
N VAL A 221 17.63 13.94 -23.39
CA VAL A 221 17.60 13.23 -22.09
C VAL A 221 16.38 12.31 -21.97
N CYS A 222 15.22 12.67 -22.55
CA CYS A 222 14.04 11.80 -22.56
C CYS A 222 14.16 10.59 -23.51
N ARG A 223 15.06 10.60 -24.50
CA ARG A 223 15.28 9.45 -25.40
C ARG A 223 16.21 8.38 -24.82
N SER A 224 17.00 8.70 -23.80
CA SER A 224 17.93 7.75 -23.18
C SER A 224 17.33 6.94 -22.01
N LEU A 225 16.07 7.21 -21.63
CA LEU A 225 15.38 6.54 -20.52
C LEU A 225 14.30 5.54 -20.99
N ASN A 226 14.23 5.27 -22.29
CA ASN A 226 13.29 4.31 -22.90
C ASN A 226 14.00 3.21 -23.72
N LEU A 227 15.23 2.83 -23.32
CA LEU A 227 15.83 1.54 -23.66
C LEU A 227 16.23 0.82 -22.38
#